data_AF-A0A524D9B6-F1
#
_entry.id   AF-A0A524D9B6-F1
#
_cell.length_a   1.000
_cell.length_b   1.000
_cell.length_c   1.000
_cell.angle_alpha   90.00
_cell.angle_beta   90.00
_cell.angle_gamma   90.00
#
_symmetry.space_group_name_H-M   'P 1'
#
loop_
_entity.id
_entity.type
_entity.pdbx_description
1 polymer ?
#
loop_
_entity_poly.entity_id
_entity_poly.type
_entity_poly.pdbx_seq_one_letter_code
_entity_poly.pdbx_strand_id
1 'polypeptide(L)'
;MQIFRLIPQLRENCIIEGKREELSKYKIGDTIFLISNSPTKKYSIISKIEQIKYSEDFQIFIDKRILDIFGEGDEVYILKYNPAEAKEIRLAVSEDYSLISTGDWTSSIKPSLLNKLIDLGQEVSFVLEWEGGAPIIGSGVVFSSLPNPPVYIGNTTKLIIEKVSNDFLSENDYVTMKFKEARVSILEKQIKENKVQILREIKVKNYPNKGIKYSFKATNPKQLFHSIKTIFAGMQQIEKPKEIIYNKEEQDYFASVVYITKGNSQTYQLIDIQIISSGSRGTLIIWITSKKEDQILETINKYKIRIKELIKGVEQKAELLSTQCPECGGDLPIQDINIDGIIECPYCNKISRIPKILRY
;
A
#
# COMPACT_ATOMS: atom_id res chain seq x y z
N MET A 1 2.47 -1.52 -0.80
CA MET A 1 2.08 -0.11 -0.99
C MET A 1 1.95 0.49 0.38
N GLN A 2 2.67 1.57 0.64
CA GLN A 2 2.66 2.23 1.94
C GLN A 2 1.39 3.07 2.06
N ILE A 3 0.73 2.98 3.22
CA ILE A 3 -0.44 3.78 3.56
C ILE A 3 0.03 5.04 4.26
N PHE A 4 -0.56 6.18 3.89
CA PHE A 4 -0.31 7.48 4.46
C PHE A 4 -1.59 8.03 5.06
N ARG A 5 -1.46 8.77 6.16
CA ARG A 5 -2.56 9.51 6.75
C ARG A 5 -2.62 10.92 6.14
N LEU A 6 -3.78 11.31 5.65
CA LEU A 6 -3.98 12.60 5.02
C LEU A 6 -4.27 13.69 6.06
N ILE A 7 -3.52 14.79 5.99
CA ILE A 7 -3.61 15.94 6.90
C ILE A 7 -3.93 17.20 6.08
N PRO A 8 -5.16 17.72 6.17
CA PRO A 8 -5.54 18.95 5.49
C PRO A 8 -4.80 20.19 6.02
N GLN A 9 -4.19 20.97 5.14
CA GLN A 9 -3.54 22.24 5.49
C GLN A 9 -3.84 23.36 4.48
N LEU A 10 -3.35 24.57 4.72
CA LEU A 10 -3.54 25.72 3.83
C LEU A 10 -2.20 26.09 3.18
N ARG A 11 -2.22 26.44 1.89
CA ARG A 11 -1.13 27.09 1.12
C ARG A 11 -0.01 26.20 0.56
N GLU A 12 -0.06 24.89 0.75
CA GLU A 12 0.91 23.93 0.17
C GLU A 12 0.15 22.82 -0.56
N ASN A 13 0.49 22.57 -1.83
CA ASN A 13 -0.21 21.60 -2.67
C ASN A 13 -0.06 20.19 -2.11
N CYS A 14 1.17 19.75 -1.80
CA CYS A 14 1.42 18.46 -1.18
C CYS A 14 2.80 18.38 -0.53
N ILE A 15 2.82 18.02 0.75
CA ILE A 15 4.00 17.56 1.46
C ILE A 15 3.85 16.09 1.76
N ILE A 16 4.84 15.30 1.37
CA ILE A 16 4.93 13.89 1.77
C ILE A 16 5.91 13.77 2.94
N GLU A 17 5.48 13.09 3.99
CA GLU A 17 6.26 12.83 5.19
C GLU A 17 6.35 11.31 5.45
N GLY A 18 7.55 10.84 5.81
CA GLY A 18 7.80 9.42 6.06
C GLY A 18 9.26 9.02 5.95
N LYS A 19 9.52 7.71 6.03
CA LYS A 19 10.89 7.18 6.11
C LYS A 19 11.69 7.46 4.84
N ARG A 20 12.95 7.86 5.01
CA ARG A 20 13.85 8.20 3.89
C ARG A 20 13.96 7.09 2.84
N GLU A 21 14.05 5.85 3.28
CA GLU A 21 14.12 4.67 2.41
C GLU A 21 12.90 4.56 1.51
N GLU A 22 11.71 4.79 2.07
CA GLU A 22 10.43 4.70 1.36
C GLU A 22 10.14 5.89 0.44
N LEU A 23 10.58 7.09 0.83
CA LEU A 23 10.36 8.31 0.07
C LEU A 23 11.45 8.58 -0.99
N SER A 24 12.56 7.85 -0.97
CA SER A 24 13.67 7.98 -1.93
C SER A 24 13.27 7.82 -3.41
N LYS A 25 12.13 7.19 -3.67
CA LYS A 25 11.55 6.99 -5.01
C LYS A 25 10.81 8.21 -5.57
N TYR A 26 10.56 9.21 -4.74
CA TYR A 26 9.87 10.45 -5.11
C TYR A 26 10.83 11.62 -5.15
N LYS A 27 10.50 12.63 -5.97
CA LYS A 27 11.22 13.89 -6.08
C LYS A 27 10.27 15.05 -5.97
N ILE A 28 10.77 16.20 -5.51
CA ILE A 28 10.03 17.45 -5.60
C ILE A 28 9.67 17.69 -7.08
N GLY A 29 8.41 18.03 -7.31
CA GLY A 29 7.81 18.22 -8.63
C GLY A 29 7.19 16.96 -9.24
N ASP A 30 7.38 15.78 -8.65
CA ASP A 30 6.67 14.58 -9.09
C ASP A 30 5.16 14.74 -8.88
N THR A 31 4.39 14.32 -9.87
CA THR A 31 2.93 14.24 -9.78
C THR A 31 2.52 12.88 -9.23
N ILE A 32 1.58 12.89 -8.29
CA ILE A 32 1.10 11.70 -7.61
C ILE A 32 -0.41 11.66 -7.55
N PHE A 33 -0.98 10.46 -7.65
CA PHE A 33 -2.32 10.17 -7.19
C PHE A 33 -2.30 9.81 -5.71
N LEU A 34 -3.20 10.43 -4.96
CA LEU A 34 -3.61 9.98 -3.64
C LEU A 34 -4.91 9.23 -3.82
N ILE A 35 -4.88 7.94 -3.52
CA ILE A 35 -6.02 7.07 -3.75
C ILE A 35 -6.49 6.57 -2.40
N SER A 36 -7.80 6.67 -2.16
CA SER A 36 -8.37 6.28 -0.88
C SER A 36 -8.16 4.79 -0.61
N ASN A 37 -7.82 4.49 0.64
CA ASN A 37 -7.71 3.13 1.16
C ASN A 37 -9.02 2.65 1.83
N SER A 38 -10.09 3.47 1.77
CA SER A 38 -11.38 3.14 2.39
C SER A 38 -12.23 2.23 1.49
N PRO A 39 -12.88 1.19 2.05
CA PRO A 39 -13.79 0.33 1.29
C PRO A 39 -15.08 1.03 0.87
N THR A 40 -15.47 2.12 1.53
CA THR A 40 -16.76 2.82 1.31
C THR A 40 -16.64 4.07 0.44
N LYS A 41 -15.43 4.60 0.27
CA LYS A 41 -15.17 5.81 -0.52
C LYS A 41 -14.01 5.51 -1.48
N LYS A 42 -14.27 5.38 -2.78
CA LYS A 42 -13.24 5.11 -3.81
C LYS A 42 -12.96 6.36 -4.63
N TYR A 43 -12.09 7.22 -4.13
CA TYR A 43 -11.73 8.45 -4.83
C TYR A 43 -10.23 8.57 -5.02
N SER A 44 -9.87 9.40 -5.99
CA SER A 44 -8.50 9.77 -6.23
C SER A 44 -8.43 11.28 -6.41
N ILE A 45 -7.49 11.89 -5.70
CA ILE A 45 -7.06 13.26 -5.98
C ILE A 45 -5.65 13.22 -6.53
N ILE A 46 -5.32 14.20 -7.33
CA ILE A 46 -4.00 14.35 -7.90
C ILE A 46 -3.32 15.56 -7.28
N SER A 47 -2.05 15.43 -6.96
CA SER A 47 -1.27 16.56 -6.47
C SER A 47 0.18 16.46 -6.91
N LYS A 48 0.88 17.59 -6.83
CA LYS A 48 2.30 17.71 -7.13
C LYS A 48 3.06 17.84 -5.83
N ILE A 49 4.11 17.04 -5.67
CA ILE A 49 4.94 17.07 -4.47
C ILE A 49 5.72 18.38 -4.44
N GLU A 50 5.50 19.20 -3.42
CA GLU A 50 6.23 20.44 -3.20
C GLU A 50 7.38 20.24 -2.23
N GLN A 51 7.18 19.40 -1.21
CA GLN A 51 8.18 19.11 -0.21
C GLN A 51 8.16 17.64 0.20
N ILE A 52 9.35 17.16 0.57
CA ILE A 52 9.55 15.83 1.16
C ILE A 52 10.15 16.03 2.55
N LYS A 53 9.47 15.55 3.58
CA LYS A 53 9.93 15.55 4.97
C LYS A 53 10.24 14.12 5.40
N TYR A 54 11.28 13.95 6.23
CA TYR A 54 11.65 12.64 6.72
C TYR A 54 11.25 12.48 8.18
N SER A 55 10.44 11.47 8.47
CA SER A 55 10.07 11.09 9.84
C SER A 55 9.71 9.61 9.92
N GLU A 56 9.39 9.13 11.13
CA GLU A 56 8.92 7.76 11.35
C GLU A 56 7.45 7.57 10.93
N ASP A 57 6.68 8.65 10.88
CA ASP A 57 5.25 8.65 10.57
C ASP A 57 5.00 8.86 9.07
N PHE A 58 4.00 8.18 8.52
CA PHE A 58 3.63 8.31 7.12
C PHE A 58 2.43 9.24 6.98
N GLN A 59 2.70 10.51 6.67
CA GLN A 59 1.70 11.55 6.57
C GLN A 59 1.76 12.26 5.22
N ILE A 60 0.62 12.72 4.73
CA ILE A 60 0.55 13.59 3.56
C ILE A 60 -0.20 14.83 3.96
N PHE A 61 0.49 15.96 3.92
CA PHE A 61 -0.16 17.24 4.11
C PHE A 61 -0.59 17.77 2.75
N ILE A 62 -1.85 18.14 2.61
CA ILE A 62 -2.41 18.56 1.32
C ILE A 62 -3.31 19.77 1.50
N ASP A 63 -3.32 20.65 0.49
CA ASP A 63 -4.18 21.83 0.50
C ASP A 63 -5.66 21.43 0.61
N LYS A 64 -6.35 22.02 1.61
CA LYS A 64 -7.79 21.87 1.86
C LYS A 64 -8.65 22.14 0.62
N ARG A 65 -8.19 22.96 -0.30
CA ARG A 65 -8.92 23.30 -1.53
C ARG A 65 -8.90 22.18 -2.58
N ILE A 66 -7.98 21.22 -2.46
CA ILE A 66 -7.80 20.11 -3.43
C ILE A 66 -8.33 18.79 -2.83
N LEU A 67 -8.66 18.77 -1.54
CA LEU A 67 -9.08 17.59 -0.79
C LEU A 67 -10.39 16.97 -1.33
N ASP A 68 -11.25 17.75 -1.99
CA ASP A 68 -12.52 17.27 -2.55
C ASP A 68 -13.35 16.53 -1.46
N ILE A 69 -13.62 15.23 -1.63
CA ILE A 69 -14.41 14.40 -0.70
C ILE A 69 -13.57 13.81 0.45
N PHE A 70 -12.23 13.94 0.40
CA PHE A 70 -11.37 13.40 1.44
C PHE A 70 -11.58 14.13 2.78
N GLY A 71 -11.55 13.37 3.86
CA GLY A 71 -11.59 13.85 5.24
C GLY A 71 -10.21 13.94 5.88
N GLU A 72 -10.13 14.67 6.98
CA GLU A 72 -8.94 14.63 7.84
C GLU A 72 -8.73 13.23 8.42
N GLY A 73 -7.51 12.73 8.30
CA GLY A 73 -7.14 11.41 8.79
C GLY A 73 -7.49 10.25 7.86
N ASP A 74 -8.06 10.53 6.68
CA ASP A 74 -8.28 9.49 5.67
C ASP A 74 -6.96 8.82 5.29
N GLU A 75 -7.02 7.50 5.14
CA GLU A 75 -5.89 6.70 4.70
C GLU A 75 -5.82 6.68 3.17
N VAL A 76 -4.65 6.97 2.63
CA VAL A 76 -4.40 6.99 1.19
C VAL A 76 -3.13 6.23 0.83
N TYR A 77 -3.09 5.72 -0.39
CA TYR A 77 -1.86 5.25 -1.00
C TYR A 77 -1.43 6.17 -2.14
N ILE A 78 -0.12 6.31 -2.28
CA ILE A 78 0.49 7.15 -3.31
C ILE A 78 0.82 6.31 -4.53
N LEU A 79 0.43 6.80 -5.71
CA LEU A 79 0.89 6.28 -6.99
C LEU A 79 1.53 7.39 -7.81
N LYS A 80 2.78 7.19 -8.25
CA LYS A 80 3.44 8.14 -9.16
C LYS A 80 2.74 8.15 -10.51
N TYR A 81 2.51 9.35 -11.03
CA TYR A 81 1.87 9.57 -12.33
C TYR A 81 2.65 10.61 -13.12
N ASN A 82 2.75 10.40 -14.43
CA ASN A 82 3.37 11.35 -15.34
C ASN A 82 2.26 11.90 -16.24
N PRO A 83 1.67 13.07 -15.89
CA PRO A 83 0.60 13.66 -16.69
C PRO A 83 1.11 14.03 -18.07
N ALA A 84 0.29 13.79 -19.09
CA ALA A 84 0.55 14.28 -20.43
C ALA A 84 0.24 15.78 -20.52
N GLU A 85 0.88 16.46 -21.48
CA GLU A 85 0.46 17.80 -21.87
C GLU A 85 -0.92 17.71 -22.53
N ALA A 86 -1.83 18.58 -22.12
CA ALA A 86 -3.12 18.70 -22.80
C ALA A 86 -2.92 19.36 -24.18
N LYS A 87 -3.47 18.76 -25.23
CA LYS A 87 -3.62 19.41 -26.55
C LYS A 87 -4.75 20.43 -26.52
N GLU A 88 -5.85 20.09 -25.84
CA GLU A 88 -7.04 20.91 -25.74
C GLU A 88 -7.70 20.69 -24.37
N ILE A 89 -8.22 21.76 -23.78
CA ILE A 89 -9.03 21.73 -22.56
C ILE A 89 -10.25 22.59 -22.80
N ARG A 90 -11.41 22.08 -22.39
CA ARG A 90 -12.67 22.82 -22.41
C ARG A 90 -13.10 23.17 -21.00
N LEU A 91 -13.32 24.46 -20.79
CA LEU A 91 -13.77 25.05 -19.54
C LEU A 91 -15.23 25.44 -19.68
N ALA A 92 -16.06 24.94 -18.78
CA ALA A 92 -17.44 25.33 -18.63
C ALA A 92 -17.51 26.59 -17.77
N VAL A 93 -18.09 27.66 -18.29
CA VAL A 93 -18.29 28.94 -17.59
C VAL A 93 -19.79 29.24 -17.58
N SER A 94 -20.31 29.69 -16.44
CA SER A 94 -21.75 30.00 -16.32
C SER A 94 -22.17 31.06 -17.35
N GLU A 95 -23.37 30.89 -17.92
CA GLU A 95 -24.01 31.85 -18.83
C GLU A 95 -24.12 33.26 -18.22
N ASP A 96 -24.18 33.37 -16.89
CA ASP A 96 -24.28 34.64 -16.14
C ASP A 96 -23.06 35.56 -16.34
N TYR A 97 -21.90 35.02 -16.73
CA TYR A 97 -20.68 35.80 -17.00
C TYR A 97 -20.73 36.53 -18.35
N SER A 98 -21.35 37.71 -18.40
CA SER A 98 -21.54 38.48 -19.65
C SER A 98 -20.26 38.84 -20.41
N LEU A 99 -19.12 38.96 -19.70
CA LEU A 99 -17.83 39.35 -20.28
C LEU A 99 -17.10 38.21 -21.01
N ILE A 100 -17.52 36.96 -20.80
CA ILE A 100 -16.86 35.78 -21.35
C ILE A 100 -17.80 35.14 -22.38
N SER A 101 -17.34 35.06 -23.63
CA SER A 101 -18.04 34.38 -24.72
C SER A 101 -17.53 32.96 -24.92
N THR A 102 -18.34 32.09 -25.51
CA THR A 102 -17.89 30.79 -26.01
C THR A 102 -16.81 30.97 -27.09
N GLY A 103 -15.74 30.17 -27.07
CA GLY A 103 -14.68 30.22 -28.10
C GLY A 103 -13.28 29.83 -27.61
N ASP A 104 -12.27 30.07 -28.45
CA ASP A 104 -10.86 29.89 -28.10
C ASP A 104 -10.36 31.10 -27.30
N TRP A 105 -9.94 30.85 -26.06
CA TRP A 105 -9.42 31.86 -25.13
C TRP A 105 -7.94 31.64 -24.79
N THR A 106 -7.24 30.80 -25.56
CA THR A 106 -5.88 30.33 -25.26
C THR A 106 -4.92 31.47 -24.94
N SER A 107 -4.91 32.55 -25.72
CA SER A 107 -4.00 33.68 -25.49
C SER A 107 -4.27 34.42 -24.18
N SER A 108 -5.55 34.55 -23.81
CA SER A 108 -5.98 35.37 -22.68
C SER A 108 -5.83 34.64 -21.34
N ILE A 109 -6.14 33.34 -21.30
CA ILE A 109 -6.20 32.60 -20.02
C ILE A 109 -4.98 31.72 -19.76
N LYS A 110 -4.28 31.22 -20.79
CA LYS A 110 -3.12 30.32 -20.64
C LYS A 110 -2.01 30.88 -19.76
N PRO A 111 -1.62 32.17 -19.82
CA PRO A 111 -0.55 32.70 -18.98
C PRO A 111 -0.79 32.46 -17.48
N SER A 112 -2.04 32.59 -17.02
CA SER A 112 -2.42 32.38 -15.62
C SER A 112 -2.53 30.90 -15.21
N LEU A 113 -2.57 30.00 -16.21
CA LEU A 113 -2.80 28.56 -16.01
C LEU A 113 -1.60 27.69 -16.42
N LEU A 114 -0.53 28.30 -16.91
CA LEU A 114 0.62 27.55 -17.41
C LEU A 114 1.23 26.66 -16.33
N ASN A 115 1.56 25.43 -16.70
CA ASN A 115 2.06 24.36 -15.82
C ASN A 115 1.10 23.93 -14.70
N LYS A 116 -0.14 24.40 -14.70
CA LYS A 116 -1.14 23.89 -13.76
C LYS A 116 -1.54 22.48 -14.16
N LEU A 117 -1.62 21.63 -13.15
CA LEU A 117 -2.20 20.31 -13.25
C LEU A 117 -3.71 20.46 -13.14
N ILE A 118 -4.43 19.80 -14.05
CA ILE A 118 -5.89 19.86 -14.09
C ILE A 118 -6.50 18.46 -14.11
N ASP A 119 -7.64 18.34 -13.45
CA ASP A 119 -8.48 17.15 -13.45
C ASP A 119 -9.92 17.48 -13.89
N LEU A 120 -10.71 16.45 -14.22
CA LEU A 120 -12.12 16.63 -14.54
C LEU A 120 -12.89 17.18 -13.32
N GLY A 121 -13.81 18.11 -13.58
CA GLY A 121 -14.61 18.86 -12.62
C GLY A 121 -13.81 19.77 -11.69
N GLN A 122 -12.51 19.98 -11.94
CA GLN A 122 -11.74 20.94 -11.17
C GLN A 122 -12.15 22.36 -11.56
N GLU A 123 -12.48 23.18 -10.57
CA GLU A 123 -12.62 24.62 -10.76
C GLU A 123 -11.24 25.27 -10.94
N VAL A 124 -11.13 26.08 -11.98
CA VAL A 124 -9.90 26.76 -12.35
C VAL A 124 -10.18 28.25 -12.47
N SER A 125 -9.51 29.05 -11.64
CA SER A 125 -9.53 30.51 -11.73
C SER A 125 -8.42 31.00 -12.66
N PHE A 126 -8.77 31.93 -13.54
CA PHE A 126 -7.87 32.57 -14.49
C PHE A 126 -8.04 34.10 -14.46
N VAL A 127 -6.98 34.80 -14.85
CA VAL A 127 -6.93 36.26 -14.87
C VAL A 127 -7.11 36.74 -16.31
N LEU A 128 -8.02 37.68 -16.51
CA LEU A 128 -8.25 38.37 -17.77
C LEU A 128 -7.72 39.80 -17.64
N GLU A 129 -6.78 40.15 -18.51
CA GLU A 129 -6.32 41.52 -18.63
C GLU A 129 -7.43 42.38 -19.25
N TRP A 130 -7.71 43.54 -18.63
CA TRP A 130 -8.76 44.46 -19.08
C TRP A 130 -8.16 45.83 -19.33
N GLU A 131 -8.27 46.34 -20.56
CA GLU A 131 -7.66 47.62 -20.96
C GLU A 131 -8.25 48.84 -20.19
N GLY A 132 -9.45 48.70 -19.62
CA GLY A 132 -10.15 49.76 -18.91
C GLY A 132 -9.94 49.83 -17.39
N GLY A 133 -9.05 49.03 -16.78
CA GLY A 133 -8.86 49.07 -15.33
C GLY A 133 -8.23 47.81 -14.71
N ALA A 134 -8.69 47.45 -13.50
CA ALA A 134 -8.18 46.30 -12.76
C ALA A 134 -8.48 44.97 -13.49
N PRO A 135 -7.58 43.96 -13.40
CA PRO A 135 -7.77 42.68 -14.03
C PRO A 135 -8.99 41.94 -13.48
N ILE A 136 -9.68 41.20 -14.33
CA ILE A 136 -10.90 40.48 -13.99
C ILE A 136 -10.53 39.02 -13.68
N ILE A 137 -11.05 38.49 -12.58
CA ILE A 137 -10.88 37.08 -12.23
C ILE A 137 -12.09 36.32 -12.77
N GLY A 138 -11.85 35.42 -13.70
CA GLY A 138 -12.84 34.45 -14.16
C GLY A 138 -12.62 33.10 -13.47
N SER A 139 -13.68 32.31 -13.33
CA SER A 139 -13.57 30.89 -13.00
C SER A 139 -14.34 30.04 -14.00
N GLY A 140 -13.85 28.82 -14.21
CA GLY A 140 -14.51 27.82 -15.04
C GLY A 140 -14.18 26.43 -14.56
N VAL A 141 -15.07 25.49 -14.86
CA VAL A 141 -14.94 24.08 -14.48
C VAL A 141 -14.39 23.29 -15.66
N VAL A 142 -13.33 22.51 -15.44
CA VAL A 142 -12.80 21.61 -16.46
C VAL A 142 -13.79 20.48 -16.70
N PHE A 143 -14.46 20.44 -17.85
CA PHE A 143 -15.40 19.34 -18.14
C PHE A 143 -14.88 18.38 -19.22
N SER A 144 -13.88 18.77 -20.01
CA SER A 144 -13.18 17.84 -20.91
C SER A 144 -11.75 18.27 -21.25
N SER A 145 -10.90 17.30 -21.60
CA SER A 145 -9.57 17.54 -22.14
C SER A 145 -9.13 16.45 -23.11
N LEU A 146 -8.15 16.77 -23.96
CA LEU A 146 -7.49 15.83 -24.86
C LEU A 146 -5.97 15.82 -24.57
N PRO A 147 -5.37 14.70 -24.12
CA PRO A 147 -6.01 13.45 -23.70
C PRO A 147 -6.88 13.63 -22.46
N ASN A 148 -7.64 12.60 -22.10
CA ASN A 148 -8.48 12.61 -20.90
C ASN A 148 -7.65 12.98 -19.65
N PRO A 149 -8.22 13.75 -18.72
CA PRO A 149 -7.51 14.17 -17.53
C PRO A 149 -7.19 12.97 -16.63
N PRO A 150 -6.13 13.07 -15.81
CA PRO A 150 -5.41 14.30 -15.47
C PRO A 150 -4.27 14.63 -16.44
N VAL A 151 -4.13 15.93 -16.73
CA VAL A 151 -3.17 16.49 -17.66
C VAL A 151 -2.59 17.78 -17.10
N TYR A 152 -1.49 18.27 -17.67
CA TYR A 152 -1.01 19.62 -17.37
C TYR A 152 -1.22 20.55 -18.56
N ILE A 153 -1.37 21.84 -18.25
CA ILE A 153 -1.45 22.91 -19.24
C ILE A 153 -0.03 23.28 -19.63
N GLY A 154 0.38 22.94 -20.85
CA GLY A 154 1.66 23.29 -21.41
C GLY A 154 1.58 24.42 -22.42
N ASN A 155 2.69 24.66 -23.11
CA ASN A 155 2.81 25.75 -24.07
C ASN A 155 1.92 25.54 -25.30
N THR A 156 1.68 24.30 -25.70
CA THR A 156 0.93 23.93 -26.90
C THR A 156 -0.57 23.71 -26.64
N THR A 157 -0.98 23.76 -25.38
CA THR A 157 -2.37 23.56 -24.96
C THR A 157 -3.29 24.66 -25.50
N LYS A 158 -4.40 24.25 -26.12
CA LYS A 158 -5.54 25.10 -26.44
C LYS A 158 -6.56 25.12 -25.30
N LEU A 159 -7.10 26.29 -24.99
CA LEU A 159 -8.10 26.49 -23.95
C LEU A 159 -9.37 27.05 -24.59
N ILE A 160 -10.44 26.27 -24.57
CA ILE A 160 -11.74 26.61 -25.13
C ILE A 160 -12.70 26.86 -23.98
N ILE A 161 -13.45 27.95 -24.03
CA ILE A 161 -14.53 28.23 -23.09
C ILE A 161 -15.86 27.87 -23.74
N GLU A 162 -16.70 27.17 -22.99
CA GLU A 162 -18.09 26.91 -23.32
C GLU A 162 -19.00 27.51 -22.25
N LYS A 163 -20.02 28.24 -22.69
CA LYS A 163 -21.04 28.81 -21.82
C LYS A 163 -22.09 27.75 -21.54
N VAL A 164 -22.39 27.53 -20.27
CA VAL A 164 -23.33 26.50 -19.82
C VAL A 164 -24.27 27.04 -18.75
N SER A 165 -25.45 26.43 -18.61
CA SER A 165 -26.39 26.74 -17.54
C SER A 165 -25.87 26.27 -16.17
N ASN A 166 -26.37 26.88 -15.10
CA ASN A 166 -26.02 26.47 -13.73
C ASN A 166 -26.52 25.04 -13.40
N ASP A 167 -27.60 24.58 -14.06
CA ASP A 167 -28.10 23.21 -13.95
C ASP A 167 -27.10 22.20 -14.53
N PHE A 168 -26.50 22.50 -15.70
CA PHE A 168 -25.48 21.66 -16.31
C PHE A 168 -24.24 21.53 -15.42
N LEU A 169 -23.81 22.62 -14.77
CA LEU A 169 -22.68 22.60 -13.84
C LEU A 169 -22.95 21.63 -12.67
N SER A 170 -24.17 21.64 -12.15
CA SER A 170 -24.59 20.75 -11.06
C SER A 170 -24.66 19.28 -11.48
N GLU A 171 -25.16 18.98 -12.68
CA GLU A 171 -25.17 17.61 -13.22
C GLU A 171 -23.75 17.09 -13.50
N ASN A 172 -22.85 17.98 -13.95
CA ASN A 172 -21.48 17.65 -14.27
C ASN A 172 -20.66 17.21 -13.03
N ASP A 173 -21.00 17.68 -11.83
CA ASP A 173 -20.37 17.23 -10.59
C ASP A 173 -20.56 15.72 -10.38
N TYR A 174 -21.78 15.22 -10.63
CA TYR A 174 -22.08 13.79 -10.49
C TYR A 174 -21.35 12.94 -11.55
N VAL A 175 -21.29 13.42 -12.79
CA VAL A 175 -20.55 12.73 -13.87
C VAL A 175 -19.05 12.69 -13.55
N THR A 176 -18.51 13.79 -13.05
CA THR A 176 -17.11 13.90 -12.62
C THR A 176 -16.79 12.89 -11.53
N MET A 177 -17.64 12.80 -10.52
CA MET A 177 -17.49 11.87 -9.41
C MET A 177 -17.39 10.42 -9.90
N LYS A 178 -18.30 9.99 -10.80
CA LYS A 178 -18.25 8.66 -11.43
C LYS A 178 -16.97 8.41 -12.21
N PHE A 179 -16.47 9.42 -12.93
CA PHE A 179 -15.22 9.29 -13.67
C PHE A 179 -14.03 9.08 -12.72
N LYS A 180 -13.97 9.86 -11.62
CA LYS A 180 -12.93 9.72 -10.59
C LYS A 180 -12.96 8.33 -9.93
N GLU A 181 -14.15 7.77 -9.66
CA GLU A 181 -14.31 6.41 -9.14
C GLU A 181 -13.87 5.33 -10.14
N ALA A 182 -14.26 5.47 -11.41
CA ALA A 182 -13.86 4.55 -12.48
C ALA A 182 -12.33 4.54 -12.68
N ARG A 183 -11.70 5.72 -12.58
CA ARG A 183 -10.24 5.86 -12.64
C ARG A 183 -9.55 5.09 -11.53
N VAL A 184 -10.04 5.15 -10.29
CA VAL A 184 -9.48 4.35 -9.17
C VAL A 184 -9.48 2.86 -9.52
N SER A 185 -10.59 2.36 -10.06
CA SER A 185 -10.71 0.95 -10.46
C SER A 185 -9.69 0.56 -11.55
N ILE A 186 -9.44 1.45 -12.52
CA ILE A 186 -8.43 1.23 -13.57
C ILE A 186 -7.02 1.24 -12.97
N LEU A 187 -6.70 2.19 -12.09
CA LEU A 187 -5.40 2.29 -11.44
C LEU A 187 -5.12 1.07 -10.54
N GLU A 188 -6.12 0.63 -9.77
CA GLU A 188 -6.05 -0.61 -8.97
C GLU A 188 -5.75 -1.83 -9.84
N LYS A 189 -6.41 -1.92 -11.01
CA LYS A 189 -6.18 -2.99 -11.98
C LYS A 189 -4.77 -2.94 -12.58
N GLN A 190 -4.30 -1.77 -12.99
CA GLN A 190 -2.94 -1.59 -13.53
C GLN A 190 -1.87 -1.96 -12.50
N ILE A 191 -2.06 -1.58 -11.23
CA ILE A 191 -1.17 -1.97 -10.14
C ILE A 191 -1.12 -3.49 -10.00
N LYS A 192 -2.27 -4.17 -10.12
CA LYS A 192 -2.34 -5.64 -10.07
C LYS A 192 -1.71 -6.29 -11.30
N GLU A 193 -1.94 -5.76 -12.49
CA GLU A 193 -1.39 -6.26 -13.75
C GLU A 193 0.14 -6.11 -13.80
N ASN A 194 0.69 -4.98 -13.36
CA ASN A 194 2.14 -4.78 -13.28
C ASN A 194 2.80 -5.78 -12.31
N LYS A 195 2.14 -6.12 -11.19
CA LYS A 195 2.60 -7.20 -10.29
C LYS A 195 2.60 -8.56 -10.99
N VAL A 196 1.56 -8.87 -11.77
CA VAL A 196 1.47 -10.11 -12.55
C VAL A 196 2.55 -10.14 -13.63
N GLN A 197 2.84 -9.02 -14.28
CA GLN A 197 3.90 -8.92 -15.28
C GLN A 197 5.27 -9.13 -14.66
N ILE A 198 5.57 -8.51 -13.51
CA ILE A 198 6.82 -8.72 -12.78
C ILE A 198 6.97 -10.21 -12.37
N LEU A 199 5.91 -10.83 -11.87
CA LEU A 199 5.90 -12.28 -11.57
C LEU A 199 6.16 -13.14 -12.81
N ARG A 200 5.51 -12.83 -13.93
CA ARG A 200 5.70 -13.53 -15.20
C ARG A 200 7.12 -13.35 -15.71
N GLU A 201 7.69 -12.15 -15.64
CA GLU A 201 9.07 -11.90 -16.03
C GLU A 201 10.05 -12.71 -15.19
N ILE A 202 9.85 -12.79 -13.87
CA ILE A 202 10.72 -13.57 -12.99
C ILE A 202 10.59 -15.07 -13.28
N LYS A 203 9.37 -15.56 -13.55
CA LYS A 203 9.13 -16.97 -13.90
C LYS A 203 9.65 -17.36 -15.29
N VAL A 204 9.55 -16.46 -16.28
CA VAL A 204 9.94 -16.73 -17.69
C VAL A 204 11.44 -16.55 -17.91
N LYS A 205 12.08 -15.57 -17.28
CA LYS A 205 13.51 -15.27 -17.48
C LYS A 205 14.45 -16.20 -16.71
N ASN A 206 13.91 -17.23 -16.06
CA ASN A 206 14.65 -18.27 -15.33
C ASN A 206 15.76 -17.70 -14.43
N TYR A 207 15.42 -16.65 -13.68
CA TYR A 207 16.36 -15.97 -12.83
C TYR A 207 16.96 -16.91 -11.78
N PRO A 208 18.22 -16.67 -11.35
CA PRO A 208 18.83 -17.49 -10.33
C PRO A 208 17.95 -17.51 -9.08
N ASN A 209 17.83 -18.71 -8.51
CA ASN A 209 17.09 -18.94 -7.28
C ASN A 209 17.93 -19.78 -6.32
N LYS A 210 17.75 -19.55 -5.03
CA LYS A 210 18.41 -20.35 -3.99
C LYS A 210 17.42 -20.65 -2.87
N GLY A 211 17.30 -21.93 -2.57
CA GLY A 211 16.49 -22.45 -1.47
C GLY A 211 17.33 -22.70 -0.23
N ILE A 212 16.81 -22.31 0.94
CA ILE A 212 17.35 -22.73 2.23
C ILE A 212 16.29 -23.54 2.95
N LYS A 213 16.73 -24.63 3.56
CA LYS A 213 15.90 -25.51 4.36
C LYS A 213 16.32 -25.43 5.82
N TYR A 214 15.34 -25.30 6.70
CA TYR A 214 15.51 -25.38 8.14
C TYR A 214 14.60 -26.49 8.67
N SER A 215 15.20 -27.53 9.22
CA SER A 215 14.45 -28.54 9.97
C SER A 215 14.12 -28.00 11.36
N PHE A 216 12.93 -28.31 11.85
CA PHE A 216 12.49 -27.93 13.18
C PHE A 216 11.73 -29.07 13.86
N LYS A 217 11.74 -29.05 15.20
CA LYS A 217 10.82 -29.81 16.03
C LYS A 217 9.80 -28.85 16.62
N ALA A 218 8.55 -28.89 16.18
CA ALA A 218 7.55 -27.97 16.69
C ALA A 218 6.26 -28.71 16.99
N THR A 219 5.75 -28.51 18.20
CA THR A 219 4.39 -28.87 18.63
C THR A 219 3.33 -27.89 18.11
N ASN A 220 3.71 -26.86 17.33
CA ASN A 220 2.75 -25.96 16.68
C ASN A 220 3.32 -25.32 15.40
N PRO A 221 3.30 -26.03 14.25
CA PRO A 221 3.82 -25.52 12.97
C PRO A 221 3.08 -24.26 12.49
N LYS A 222 1.80 -24.10 12.86
CA LYS A 222 1.01 -22.89 12.56
C LYS A 222 1.54 -21.65 13.27
N GLN A 223 1.90 -21.76 14.55
CA GLN A 223 2.49 -20.65 15.30
C GLN A 223 3.87 -20.27 14.74
N LEU A 224 4.66 -21.26 14.33
CA LEU A 224 5.93 -21.01 13.63
C LEU A 224 5.68 -20.23 12.33
N PHE A 225 4.70 -20.63 11.51
CA PHE A 225 4.33 -19.90 10.29
C PHE A 225 3.97 -18.44 10.56
N HIS A 226 3.12 -18.18 11.56
CA HIS A 226 2.78 -16.82 11.96
C HIS A 226 4.01 -16.02 12.43
N SER A 227 4.91 -16.65 13.19
CA SER A 227 6.16 -16.01 13.65
C SER A 227 7.12 -15.73 12.50
N ILE A 228 7.20 -16.59 11.49
CA ILE A 228 7.98 -16.34 10.28
C ILE A 228 7.40 -15.14 9.50
N LYS A 229 6.07 -15.06 9.36
CA LYS A 229 5.43 -13.93 8.67
C LYS A 229 5.77 -12.58 9.28
N THR A 230 5.99 -12.49 10.59
CA THR A 230 6.37 -11.21 11.24
C THR A 230 7.79 -10.77 10.90
N ILE A 231 8.71 -11.69 10.58
CA ILE A 231 10.06 -11.33 10.07
C ILE A 231 9.96 -10.52 8.78
N PHE A 232 9.00 -10.90 7.92
CA PHE A 232 8.76 -10.30 6.63
C PHE A 232 7.65 -9.25 6.67
N ALA A 233 7.24 -8.81 7.87
CA ALA A 233 6.33 -7.69 8.03
C ALA A 233 6.95 -6.42 7.41
N GLY A 234 6.17 -5.74 6.56
CA GLY A 234 6.63 -4.61 5.76
C GLY A 234 7.01 -4.99 4.31
N MET A 235 7.20 -6.27 3.99
CA MET A 235 7.30 -6.70 2.60
C MET A 235 5.93 -6.79 1.95
N GLN A 236 5.89 -6.55 0.64
CA GLN A 236 4.63 -6.64 -0.09
C GLN A 236 4.30 -8.10 -0.37
N GLN A 237 3.21 -8.58 0.23
CA GLN A 237 2.67 -9.91 -0.05
C GLN A 237 2.01 -9.93 -1.45
N ILE A 238 2.28 -10.97 -2.23
CA ILE A 238 1.80 -11.09 -3.62
C ILE A 238 0.57 -11.99 -3.71
N GLU A 239 0.55 -13.05 -2.93
CA GLU A 239 -0.50 -14.06 -2.91
C GLU A 239 -1.06 -14.15 -1.50
N LYS A 240 -2.36 -14.43 -1.34
CA LYS A 240 -2.92 -14.71 -0.01
C LYS A 240 -2.22 -15.95 0.57
N PRO A 241 -1.84 -15.97 1.86
CA PRO A 241 -1.16 -17.11 2.43
C PRO A 241 -2.09 -18.32 2.33
N LYS A 242 -1.55 -19.44 1.86
CA LYS A 242 -2.26 -20.70 1.78
C LYS A 242 -1.91 -21.48 3.03
N GLU A 243 -2.90 -21.88 3.80
CA GLU A 243 -2.73 -22.73 4.98
C GLU A 243 -3.67 -23.93 4.86
N ILE A 244 -3.13 -25.13 5.01
CA ILE A 244 -3.86 -26.39 4.95
C ILE A 244 -3.46 -27.20 6.18
N ILE A 245 -4.47 -27.63 6.95
CA ILE A 245 -4.31 -28.60 8.03
C ILE A 245 -4.84 -29.92 7.48
N TYR A 246 -3.97 -30.91 7.32
CA TYR A 246 -4.37 -32.24 6.82
C TYR A 246 -4.90 -33.09 7.97
N ASN A 247 -4.20 -33.10 9.10
CA ASN A 247 -4.61 -33.77 10.32
C ASN A 247 -4.30 -32.86 11.52
N LYS A 248 -5.34 -32.51 12.29
CA LYS A 248 -5.21 -31.61 13.44
C LYS A 248 -4.56 -32.31 14.65
N GLU A 249 -4.77 -33.61 14.79
CA GLU A 249 -4.25 -34.42 15.91
C GLU A 249 -2.76 -34.73 15.68
N GLU A 250 -2.39 -35.06 14.44
CA GLU A 250 -1.00 -35.34 14.06
C GLU A 250 -0.22 -34.07 13.67
N GLN A 251 -0.86 -32.89 13.70
CA GLN A 251 -0.23 -31.62 13.33
C GLN A 251 0.39 -31.58 11.91
N ASP A 252 -0.19 -32.35 11.00
CA ASP A 252 0.16 -32.31 9.59
C ASP A 252 -0.30 -30.99 8.98
N TYR A 253 0.64 -30.15 8.62
CA TYR A 253 0.39 -28.78 8.23
C TYR A 253 1.24 -28.38 7.04
N PHE A 254 0.58 -27.73 6.08
CA PHE A 254 1.22 -27.05 4.98
C PHE A 254 0.85 -25.57 5.04
N ALA A 255 1.84 -24.71 4.92
CA ALA A 255 1.59 -23.32 4.64
C ALA A 255 2.57 -22.73 3.64
N SER A 256 2.08 -21.80 2.83
CA SER A 256 2.92 -21.05 1.91
C SER A 256 2.54 -19.57 1.83
N VAL A 257 3.53 -18.73 1.59
CA VAL A 257 3.34 -17.30 1.34
C VAL A 257 4.46 -16.78 0.43
N VAL A 258 4.10 -15.87 -0.48
CA VAL A 258 5.04 -15.25 -1.41
C VAL A 258 5.08 -13.75 -1.20
N TYR A 259 6.29 -13.23 -1.00
CA TYR A 259 6.58 -11.81 -0.87
C TYR A 259 7.39 -11.30 -2.07
N ILE A 260 7.19 -10.03 -2.39
CA ILE A 260 8.07 -9.26 -3.25
C ILE A 260 8.76 -8.17 -2.44
N THR A 261 10.06 -8.04 -2.64
CA THR A 261 10.85 -6.94 -2.09
C THR A 261 11.73 -6.35 -3.17
N LYS A 262 12.19 -5.11 -2.95
CA LYS A 262 13.12 -4.42 -3.84
C LYS A 262 14.48 -4.42 -3.15
N GLY A 263 15.48 -5.06 -3.76
CA GLY A 263 16.85 -5.03 -3.26
C GLY A 263 17.48 -3.64 -3.44
N ASN A 264 18.66 -3.43 -2.85
CA ASN A 264 19.39 -2.16 -2.84
C ASN A 264 19.63 -1.59 -4.26
N SER A 265 19.75 -2.43 -5.28
CA SER A 265 19.95 -1.96 -6.67
C SER A 265 18.65 -1.74 -7.46
N GLN A 266 17.53 -1.51 -6.79
CA GLN A 266 16.21 -1.38 -7.41
C GLN A 266 15.70 -2.61 -8.18
N THR A 267 16.32 -3.78 -8.01
CA THR A 267 15.86 -5.03 -8.63
C THR A 267 14.87 -5.74 -7.72
N TYR A 268 13.82 -6.30 -8.32
CA TYR A 268 12.82 -7.08 -7.58
C TYR A 268 13.39 -8.45 -7.19
N GLN A 269 13.08 -8.86 -5.97
CA GLN A 269 13.31 -10.20 -5.46
C GLN A 269 11.98 -10.83 -5.05
N LEU A 270 11.82 -12.12 -5.35
CA LEU A 270 10.75 -12.94 -4.80
C LEU A 270 11.27 -13.76 -3.64
N ILE A 271 10.46 -13.82 -2.58
CA ILE A 271 10.71 -14.67 -1.42
C ILE A 271 9.50 -15.57 -1.26
N ASP A 272 9.66 -16.86 -1.55
CA ASP A 272 8.65 -17.89 -1.34
C ASP A 272 9.00 -18.68 -0.09
N ILE A 273 8.07 -18.70 0.85
CA ILE A 273 8.22 -19.35 2.15
C ILE A 273 7.21 -20.48 2.23
N GLN A 274 7.69 -21.66 2.56
CA GLN A 274 6.88 -22.86 2.70
C GLN A 274 7.20 -23.55 4.02
N ILE A 275 6.16 -23.96 4.76
CA ILE A 275 6.28 -24.82 5.93
C ILE A 275 5.54 -26.11 5.61
N ILE A 276 6.21 -27.22 5.86
CA ILE A 276 5.65 -28.56 5.75
C ILE A 276 5.98 -29.28 7.05
N SER A 277 4.99 -29.75 7.77
CA SER A 277 5.17 -30.59 8.97
C SER A 277 4.38 -31.87 8.85
N SER A 278 4.93 -32.91 9.49
CA SER A 278 4.18 -34.11 9.81
C SER A 278 4.55 -34.58 11.22
N GLY A 279 3.57 -34.79 12.07
CA GLY A 279 3.82 -35.02 13.49
C GLY A 279 4.49 -33.82 14.17
N SER A 280 5.45 -34.14 15.05
CA SER A 280 6.23 -33.16 15.81
C SER A 280 7.42 -32.57 15.06
N ARG A 281 7.58 -32.86 13.77
CA ARG A 281 8.73 -32.44 12.95
C ARG A 281 8.27 -31.77 11.67
N GLY A 282 9.07 -30.81 11.21
CA GLY A 282 8.80 -30.17 9.94
C GLY A 282 10.02 -29.52 9.33
N THR A 283 9.80 -28.97 8.14
CA THR A 283 10.77 -28.23 7.36
C THR A 283 10.18 -26.90 6.95
N LEU A 284 10.92 -25.83 7.27
CA LEU A 284 10.73 -24.51 6.70
C LEU A 284 11.66 -24.38 5.50
N ILE A 285 11.09 -24.06 4.34
CA ILE A 285 11.82 -23.82 3.10
C ILE A 285 11.63 -22.36 2.72
N ILE A 286 12.73 -21.68 2.41
CA ILE A 286 12.70 -20.31 1.91
C ILE A 286 13.45 -20.27 0.59
N TRP A 287 12.72 -19.96 -0.48
CA TRP A 287 13.26 -19.74 -1.81
C TRP A 287 13.37 -18.24 -2.07
N ILE A 288 14.55 -17.81 -2.51
CA ILE A 288 14.78 -16.44 -2.93
C ILE A 288 15.17 -16.44 -4.40
N THR A 289 14.45 -15.68 -5.22
CA THR A 289 14.69 -15.53 -6.66
C THR A 289 15.00 -14.06 -6.96
N SER A 290 16.11 -13.80 -7.65
CA SER A 290 16.53 -12.44 -8.03
C SER A 290 17.23 -12.46 -9.39
N LYS A 291 17.26 -11.31 -10.07
CA LYS A 291 18.05 -11.13 -11.30
C LYS A 291 19.57 -11.30 -11.08
N LYS A 292 20.07 -11.04 -9.86
CA LYS A 292 21.49 -11.14 -9.50
C LYS A 292 21.70 -12.06 -8.30
N GLU A 293 22.65 -12.98 -8.41
CA GLU A 293 22.91 -14.01 -7.38
C GLU A 293 23.46 -13.43 -6.07
N ASP A 294 24.34 -12.43 -6.13
CA ASP A 294 24.92 -11.79 -4.91
C ASP A 294 23.84 -11.26 -3.97
N GLN A 295 22.74 -10.75 -4.53
CA GLN A 295 21.63 -10.22 -3.75
C GLN A 295 20.81 -11.32 -3.08
N ILE A 296 20.78 -12.52 -3.66
CA ILE A 296 20.16 -13.69 -3.06
C ILE A 296 20.93 -14.03 -1.79
N LEU A 297 22.26 -14.05 -1.87
CA LEU A 297 23.14 -14.33 -0.72
C LEU A 297 23.01 -13.24 0.37
N GLU A 298 22.92 -11.97 -0.02
CA GLU A 298 22.70 -10.86 0.90
C GLU A 298 21.39 -11.02 1.68
N THR A 299 20.27 -11.24 0.99
CA THR A 299 18.95 -11.43 1.60
C THR A 299 18.92 -12.68 2.49
N ILE A 300 19.53 -13.77 2.05
CA ILE A 300 19.72 -14.98 2.85
C ILE A 300 20.43 -14.65 4.17
N ASN A 301 21.59 -13.99 4.09
CA ASN A 301 22.43 -13.73 5.25
C ASN A 301 21.74 -12.77 6.23
N LYS A 302 21.00 -11.79 5.72
CA LYS A 302 20.22 -10.83 6.52
C LYS A 302 19.21 -11.52 7.43
N TYR A 303 18.50 -12.54 6.96
CA TYR A 303 17.42 -13.18 7.72
C TYR A 303 17.83 -14.49 8.41
N LYS A 304 18.97 -15.07 8.04
CA LYS A 304 19.45 -16.37 8.54
C LYS A 304 19.50 -16.46 10.07
N ILE A 305 20.06 -15.46 10.74
CA ILE A 305 20.22 -15.46 12.21
C ILE A 305 18.84 -15.43 12.89
N ARG A 306 18.00 -14.48 12.48
CA ARG A 306 16.67 -14.27 13.06
C ARG A 306 15.74 -15.47 12.87
N ILE A 307 15.79 -16.13 11.71
CA ILE A 307 15.02 -17.37 11.46
C ILE A 307 15.49 -18.50 12.38
N LYS A 308 16.81 -18.68 12.54
CA LYS A 308 17.36 -19.72 13.44
C LYS A 308 16.97 -19.49 14.90
N GLU A 309 17.02 -18.24 15.36
CA GLU A 309 16.61 -17.89 16.73
C GLU A 309 15.13 -18.15 16.97
N LEU A 310 14.27 -17.82 16.00
CA LEU A 310 12.84 -18.09 16.09
C LEU A 310 12.53 -19.59 16.14
N ILE A 311 13.18 -20.40 15.31
CA ILE A 311 13.01 -21.86 15.35
C ILE A 311 13.42 -22.42 16.71
N LYS A 312 14.59 -22.02 17.22
CA LYS A 312 15.07 -22.43 18.55
C LYS A 312 14.14 -21.98 19.67
N GLY A 313 13.61 -20.75 19.60
CA GLY A 313 12.68 -20.22 20.60
C GLY A 313 11.35 -20.97 20.63
N VAL A 314 10.86 -21.43 19.47
CA VAL A 314 9.66 -22.28 19.39
C VAL A 314 9.95 -23.69 19.93
N GLU A 315 11.12 -24.26 19.63
CA GLU A 315 11.59 -25.54 20.17
C GLU A 315 11.71 -25.51 21.71
N GLN A 316 12.34 -24.48 22.27
CA GLN A 316 12.50 -24.33 23.72
C GLN A 316 11.18 -24.07 24.45
N LYS A 317 10.26 -23.31 23.84
CA LYS A 317 8.91 -23.15 24.39
C LYS A 317 8.12 -24.47 24.36
N ALA A 318 8.35 -25.33 23.38
CA ALA A 318 7.77 -26.68 23.35
C ALA A 318 8.35 -27.57 24.46
N GLU A 319 9.65 -27.47 24.76
CA GLU A 319 10.25 -28.16 25.92
C GLU A 319 9.72 -27.59 27.26
N LEU A 320 9.44 -26.29 27.35
CA LEU A 320 8.78 -25.69 28.53
C LEU A 320 7.30 -26.10 28.65
N LEU A 321 6.67 -26.53 27.55
CA LEU A 321 5.32 -27.10 27.53
C LEU A 321 5.29 -28.60 27.95
N SER A 322 6.41 -29.19 28.38
CA SER A 322 6.35 -30.29 29.36
C SER A 322 6.50 -29.69 30.74
N THR A 323 5.39 -29.58 31.47
CA THR A 323 5.44 -29.08 32.85
C THR A 323 5.76 -30.24 33.77
N GLN A 324 6.86 -30.17 34.52
CA GLN A 324 7.18 -31.21 35.50
C GLN A 324 6.25 -31.10 36.70
N CYS A 325 5.80 -32.24 37.21
CA CYS A 325 5.04 -32.32 38.43
C CYS A 325 5.89 -31.74 39.58
N PRO A 326 5.40 -30.73 40.32
CA PRO A 326 6.17 -30.13 41.42
C PRO A 326 6.46 -31.12 42.56
N GLU A 327 5.70 -32.23 42.62
CA GLU A 327 5.82 -33.25 43.67
C GLU A 327 6.82 -34.36 43.33
N CYS A 328 6.94 -34.75 42.06
CA CYS A 328 7.78 -35.90 41.66
C CYS A 328 8.70 -35.65 40.46
N GLY A 329 8.64 -34.46 39.85
CA GLY A 329 9.43 -34.11 38.68
C GLY A 329 9.01 -34.76 37.36
N GLY A 330 7.96 -35.61 37.36
CA GLY A 330 7.48 -36.30 36.16
C GLY A 330 6.77 -35.39 35.16
N ASP A 331 6.92 -35.64 33.87
CA ASP A 331 6.40 -34.78 32.79
C ASP A 331 4.87 -34.85 32.67
N LEU A 332 4.17 -33.77 33.02
CA LEU A 332 2.71 -33.72 32.98
C LEU A 332 2.17 -33.47 31.57
N PRO A 333 1.18 -34.25 31.10
CA PRO A 333 0.50 -33.99 29.83
C PRO A 333 -0.38 -32.74 29.96
N ILE A 334 -0.03 -31.67 29.25
CA ILE A 334 -0.75 -30.37 29.35
C ILE A 334 -2.23 -30.47 28.92
N GLN A 335 -2.58 -31.45 28.08
CA GLN A 335 -3.95 -31.64 27.59
C GLN A 335 -4.94 -32.03 28.70
N ASP A 336 -4.46 -32.61 29.81
CA ASP A 336 -5.28 -33.07 30.93
C ASP A 336 -5.37 -32.02 32.07
N ILE A 337 -4.78 -30.84 31.86
CA ILE A 337 -4.86 -29.72 32.81
C ILE A 337 -6.22 -29.04 32.64
N ASN A 338 -7.04 -29.05 33.70
CA ASN A 338 -8.32 -28.37 33.67
C ASN A 338 -8.19 -26.83 33.65
N ILE A 339 -9.30 -26.12 33.43
CA ILE A 339 -9.35 -24.64 33.36
C ILE A 339 -8.79 -23.94 34.61
N ASP A 340 -8.78 -24.61 35.76
CA ASP A 340 -8.26 -24.11 37.02
C ASP A 340 -6.78 -24.42 37.23
N GLY A 341 -6.11 -25.00 36.22
CA GLY A 341 -4.71 -25.40 36.25
C GLY A 341 -4.45 -26.55 37.22
N ILE A 342 -5.40 -27.46 37.39
CA ILE A 342 -5.32 -28.64 38.25
C ILE A 342 -5.21 -29.87 37.36
N ILE A 343 -4.27 -30.74 37.71
CA ILE A 343 -4.03 -32.03 37.05
C ILE A 343 -3.64 -33.08 38.09
N GLU A 344 -4.12 -34.30 37.92
CA GLU A 344 -3.63 -35.45 38.68
C GLU A 344 -2.39 -36.01 37.97
N CYS A 345 -1.25 -36.03 38.66
CA CYS A 345 -0.02 -36.51 38.04
C CYS A 345 -0.09 -38.02 37.77
N PRO A 346 0.07 -38.50 36.52
CA PRO A 346 -0.01 -39.93 36.21
C PRO A 346 1.16 -40.74 36.79
N TYR A 347 2.21 -40.09 37.31
CA TYR A 347 3.39 -40.75 37.87
C TYR A 347 3.35 -40.88 39.39
N CYS A 348 2.71 -39.96 40.10
CA CYS A 348 2.66 -39.97 41.57
C CYS A 348 1.24 -39.91 42.14
N ASN A 349 0.21 -39.86 41.28
CA ASN A 349 -1.21 -39.76 41.63
C ASN A 349 -1.54 -38.63 42.61
N LYS A 350 -0.69 -37.60 42.68
CA LYS A 350 -0.96 -36.40 43.46
C LYS A 350 -1.59 -35.34 42.58
N ILE A 351 -2.60 -34.68 43.14
CA ILE A 351 -3.21 -33.51 42.53
C ILE A 351 -2.22 -32.34 42.60
N SER A 352 -1.76 -31.89 41.44
CA SER A 352 -0.83 -30.78 41.29
C SER A 352 -1.55 -29.56 40.73
N ARG A 353 -1.27 -28.40 41.30
CA ARG A 353 -1.78 -27.12 40.80
C ARG A 353 -0.65 -26.37 40.10
N ILE A 354 -0.77 -26.21 38.79
CA ILE A 354 0.23 -25.51 37.97
C ILE A 354 0.20 -24.01 38.29
N PRO A 355 1.34 -23.33 38.48
CA PRO A 355 1.40 -21.88 38.68
C PRO A 355 0.72 -21.10 37.56
N LYS A 356 0.02 -19.99 37.88
CA LYS A 356 -0.70 -19.17 36.89
C LYS A 356 0.16 -18.71 35.70
N ILE A 357 1.46 -18.47 35.92
CA ILE A 357 2.40 -18.04 34.87
C ILE A 357 2.64 -19.11 33.79
N LEU A 358 2.33 -20.38 34.08
CA LEU A 358 2.46 -21.51 33.17
C LEU A 358 1.11 -21.95 32.58
N ARG A 359 0.01 -21.25 32.91
CA ARG A 359 -1.36 -21.54 32.43
C ARG A 359 -1.76 -20.74 31.19
N TYR A 360 -1.03 -19.67 30.84
CA TYR A 360 -1.38 -18.70 29.80
C TYR A 360 -0.24 -18.48 28.81
#